data_AF-A0A1F7N2Q2-F1
#
_entry.id   AF-A0A1F7N2Q2-F1
#
_cell.length_a   1.000
_cell.length_b   1.000
_cell.length_c   1.000
_cell.angle_alpha   90.00
_cell.angle_beta   90.00
_cell.angle_gamma   90.00
#
_symmetry.space_group_name_H-M   'P 1'
#
loop_
_entity.id
_entity.type
_entity.pdbx_description
1 polymer ?
#
loop_
_entity_poly.entity_id
_entity_poly.type
_entity_poly.pdbx_seq_one_letter_code
_entity_poly.pdbx_strand_id
1 'polypeptide(L)' 'MKTAVSLPDDVFRAAERHARRARKSRSQLYAEALSEYLSRHAPDEVTEAMNQVIDHLTEPTDPFVTSAARRVLERSEW' A
#
# COMPACT_ATOMS: atom_id res chain seq x y z
N MET A 1 -1.17 9.76 -13.06
CA MET A 1 -1.15 8.95 -14.30
C MET A 1 -2.59 8.78 -14.80
N LYS A 2 -2.85 8.62 -16.11
CA LYS A 2 -4.20 8.33 -16.64
C LYS A 2 -4.21 6.93 -17.24
N THR A 3 -5.16 6.10 -16.81
CA THR A 3 -5.30 4.71 -17.25
C THR A 3 -6.76 4.44 -17.60
N ALA A 4 -7.01 3.80 -18.73
CA ALA A 4 -8.35 3.33 -19.10
C ALA A 4 -8.53 1.90 -18.59
N VAL A 5 -9.66 1.64 -17.92
CA VAL A 5 -10.02 0.32 -17.40
C VAL A 5 -11.38 -0.08 -17.94
N SER A 6 -11.53 -1.36 -18.30
CA SER A 6 -12.83 -1.93 -18.64
C SER A 6 -13.54 -2.35 -17.36
N LEU A 7 -14.82 -2.02 -17.24
CA LEU A 7 -15.65 -2.33 -16.06
C LEU A 7 -16.97 -2.95 -16.53
N PRO A 8 -17.53 -3.92 -15.79
CA PRO A 8 -18.91 -4.34 -15.98
C PRO A 8 -19.89 -3.15 -15.91
N ASP A 9 -20.91 -3.19 -16.77
CA ASP A 9 -21.86 -2.09 -16.97
C ASP A 9 -22.64 -1.74 -15.69
N ASP A 10 -22.97 -2.76 -14.91
CA ASP A 10 -23.66 -2.65 -13.62
C ASP A 10 -22.80 -1.95 -12.56
N VAL A 11 -21.51 -2.31 -12.48
CA VAL A 11 -20.52 -1.67 -11.60
C VAL A 11 -20.34 -0.20 -11.97
N PHE A 12 -20.16 0.08 -13.26
CA PHE A 12 -20.03 1.46 -13.76
C PHE A 12 -21.25 2.31 -13.38
N ARG A 13 -22.46 1.79 -13.61
CA ARG A 13 -23.70 2.50 -13.27
C ARG A 13 -23.85 2.71 -11.76
N ALA A 14 -23.45 1.74 -10.94
CA ALA A 14 -23.47 1.87 -9.48
C ALA A 14 -22.49 2.96 -9.00
N ALA A 15 -21.27 2.97 -9.54
CA ALA A 15 -20.26 3.99 -9.25
C ALA A 15 -20.74 5.39 -9.65
N GLU A 16 -21.35 5.55 -10.84
CA GLU A 16 -21.91 6.83 -11.30
C GLU A 16 -22.99 7.37 -10.35
N ARG A 17 -23.92 6.51 -9.91
CA ARG A 17 -24.95 6.90 -8.94
C ARG A 17 -24.35 7.30 -7.61
N HIS A 18 -23.30 6.62 -7.16
CA HIS A 18 -22.61 6.95 -5.92
C HIS A 18 -21.86 8.28 -6.04
N ALA A 19 -21.06 8.47 -7.09
CA ALA A 19 -20.30 9.69 -7.35
C ALA A 19 -21.20 10.93 -7.36
N ARG A 20 -22.36 10.86 -8.04
CA ARG A 20 -23.34 11.95 -8.07
C ARG A 20 -23.88 12.29 -6.68
N ARG A 21 -24.26 11.28 -5.89
CA ARG A 21 -24.76 11.49 -4.52
C ARG A 21 -23.69 12.06 -3.60
N ALA A 22 -22.45 11.61 -3.75
CA ALA A 22 -21.30 12.08 -2.98
C ALA A 22 -20.73 13.41 -3.49
N ARG A 23 -21.24 13.96 -4.61
CA ARG A 23 -20.71 15.15 -5.31
C ARG A 23 -19.22 15.03 -5.64
N LYS A 24 -18.76 13.83 -6.00
CA LYS A 24 -17.37 13.54 -6.39
C LYS A 24 -17.27 13.36 -7.90
N SER A 25 -16.12 13.70 -8.47
CA SER A 25 -15.80 13.31 -9.84
C SER A 25 -15.60 11.79 -9.92
N ARG A 26 -15.82 11.21 -11.10
CA ARG A 26 -15.53 9.79 -11.37
C ARG A 26 -14.11 9.41 -10.98
N SER A 27 -13.13 10.20 -11.46
CA SER A 27 -11.72 9.95 -11.19
C SER A 27 -11.40 10.00 -9.70
N GLN A 28 -12.01 10.92 -8.95
CA GLN A 28 -11.82 11.01 -7.52
C GLN A 28 -12.39 9.77 -6.80
N LEU A 29 -13.62 9.35 -7.14
CA LEU A 29 -14.23 8.16 -6.55
C LEU A 29 -13.35 6.91 -6.78
N TYR A 30 -12.88 6.70 -8.01
CA TYR A 30 -12.05 5.54 -8.32
C TYR A 30 -10.68 5.61 -7.62
N ALA A 31 -10.06 6.79 -7.55
CA ALA A 31 -8.79 6.96 -6.86
C ALA A 31 -8.90 6.66 -5.35
N GLU A 32 -9.95 7.17 -4.70
CA GLU A 32 -10.21 6.90 -3.28
C GLU A 32 -10.48 5.41 -3.04
N ALA A 33 -11.32 4.79 -3.86
CA ALA A 33 -11.64 3.37 -3.73
C ALA A 33 -10.42 2.47 -3.93
N LEU A 34 -9.55 2.78 -4.91
CA LEU A 34 -8.30 2.07 -5.13
C LEU A 34 -7.33 2.24 -3.95
N SER A 35 -7.19 3.45 -3.44
CA SER A 35 -6.34 3.73 -2.27
C SER A 35 -6.80 2.95 -1.04
N GLU A 36 -8.10 2.97 -0.76
CA GLU A 36 -8.73 2.22 0.33
C GLU A 36 -8.63 0.70 0.16
N TYR A 37 -8.74 0.21 -1.07
CA TYR A 37 -8.55 -1.20 -1.37
C TYR A 37 -7.10 -1.62 -1.12
N LEU A 38 -6.13 -0.86 -1.63
CA LEU A 38 -4.71 -1.16 -1.48
C LEU A 38 -4.29 -1.11 -0.01
N SER A 39 -4.70 -0.09 0.75
CA SER A 39 -4.35 0.02 2.17
C SER A 39 -4.91 -1.14 3.01
N ARG A 40 -6.08 -1.67 2.67
CA ARG A 40 -6.64 -2.87 3.32
C ARG A 40 -5.90 -4.15 2.99
N HIS A 41 -5.20 -4.20 1.85
CA HIS A 41 -4.55 -5.40 1.33
C HIS A 41 -3.02 -5.25 1.28
N ALA A 42 -2.48 -4.26 1.99
CA ALA A 42 -1.05 -4.04 2.14
C ALA A 42 -0.60 -4.36 3.59
N PRO A 43 -0.58 -5.64 4.00
CA PRO A 43 -0.01 -6.02 5.31
C PRO A 43 1.46 -5.61 5.43
N ASP A 44 2.16 -5.49 4.30
CA ASP A 44 3.60 -5.25 4.25
C ASP A 44 3.99 -3.77 4.12
N GLU A 45 3.03 -2.83 4.03
CA GLU A 45 3.34 -1.41 3.82
C GLU A 45 4.16 -0.82 4.98
N VAL A 46 3.92 -1.28 6.22
CA VAL A 46 4.70 -0.85 7.39
C VAL A 46 6.12 -1.40 7.32
N THR A 47 6.27 -2.69 7.00
CA THR A 47 7.57 -3.33 6.83
C THR A 47 8.35 -2.68 5.69
N GLU A 48 7.70 -2.39 4.57
CA GLU A 48 8.31 -1.76 3.41
C GLU A 48 8.68 -0.29 3.67
N ALA A 49 7.82 0.48 4.37
CA ALA A 49 8.15 1.82 4.81
C ALA A 49 9.33 1.83 5.79
N MET A 50 9.39 0.86 6.72
CA MET A 50 10.50 0.68 7.64
C MET A 50 11.79 0.32 6.89
N ASN A 51 11.74 -0.61 5.93
CA ASN A 51 12.87 -0.96 5.08
C ASN A 51 13.40 0.25 4.31
N GLN A 52 12.51 1.05 3.71
CA GLN A 52 12.91 2.27 3.00
C GLN A 52 13.60 3.27 3.92
N VAL A 53 13.11 3.48 5.14
CA VAL A 53 13.76 4.36 6.11
C VAL A 53 15.15 3.83 6.48
N ILE A 54 15.28 2.52 6.74
CA ILE A 54 16.58 1.89 7.04
C ILE A 54 17.56 2.05 5.87
N ASP A 55 17.12 1.81 4.63
CA ASP A 55 17.95 1.96 3.43
C ASP A 55 18.43 3.41 3.22
N HIS A 56 17.61 4.40 3.57
CA HIS A 56 18.01 5.81 3.49
C HIS A 56 18.99 6.21 4.61
N LEU A 57 18.96 5.52 5.75
CA LEU A 57 19.83 5.78 6.89
C LEU A 57 21.18 5.04 6.80
N THR A 58 21.47 4.34 5.70
CA THR A 58 22.61 3.42 5.59
C THR A 58 23.95 4.07 5.99
N GLU A 59 24.35 3.83 7.23
CA GLU A 59 25.74 3.79 7.68
C GLU A 59 26.28 2.36 7.49
N PRO A 60 27.59 2.18 7.25
CA PRO A 60 28.18 0.85 7.15
C PRO A 60 27.94 0.08 8.45
N THR A 61 27.10 -0.96 8.37
CA THR A 61 26.75 -1.82 9.50
C THR A 61 27.79 -2.94 9.62
N ASP A 62 28.30 -3.15 10.83
CA ASP A 62 29.26 -4.22 11.11
C ASP A 62 28.64 -5.60 10.76
N PRO A 63 29.31 -6.42 9.93
CA PRO A 63 28.82 -7.75 9.55
C PRO A 63 28.49 -8.67 10.73
N PHE A 64 29.21 -8.54 11.85
CA PHE A 64 28.93 -9.27 13.08
C PHE A 64 27.57 -8.88 13.64
N VAL A 65 27.29 -7.58 13.76
CA VAL A 65 26.03 -7.04 14.30
C VAL A 65 24.84 -7.52 13.46
N THR A 66 24.95 -7.45 12.13
CA THR A 66 23.90 -7.93 11.21
C THR A 66 23.62 -9.43 11.40
N SER A 67 24.67 -10.25 11.49
CA SER A 67 24.51 -11.71 11.66
C SER A 67 23.91 -12.09 13.02
N ALA A 68 24.28 -11.36 14.08
CA ALA A 68 23.78 -11.58 15.43
C ALA A 68 22.30 -11.16 15.54
N ALA A 69 21.95 -9.98 15.04
CA ALA A 69 20.57 -9.47 15.05
C ALA A 69 19.61 -10.40 14.30
N ARG A 70 20.01 -10.91 13.12
CA ARG A 70 19.20 -11.85 12.35
C ARG A 70 18.85 -13.11 13.15
N ARG A 71 19.84 -13.73 13.80
CA ARG A 71 19.61 -14.94 14.64
C ARG A 71 18.71 -14.68 15.82
N VAL A 72 18.75 -13.48 16.39
CA VAL A 72 17.88 -13.10 17.51
C VAL A 72 16.45 -12.95 17.00
N LEU A 73 16.25 -12.19 15.91
CA LEU A 73 14.93 -11.94 15.33
C LEU A 73 14.25 -13.21 14.81
N GLU A 74 15.00 -14.15 14.20
CA GLU A 74 14.49 -15.46 13.74
C GLU A 74 13.99 -16.34 14.90
N ARG A 75 14.39 -16.07 16.14
CA ARG A 75 13.98 -16.83 17.34
C ARG A 75 12.89 -16.14 18.16
N SER A 76 12.48 -14.95 17.75
CA SER A 76 11.42 -14.19 18.40
C SER A 76 10.07 -14.63 17.83
N GLU A 77 9.09 -14.87 18.71
CA GLU A 77 7.71 -15.02 18.26
C GLU A 77 7.11 -13.64 17.99
N TRP A 78 6.49 -13.49 16.83
CA TRP A 78 5.79 -12.29 16.35
C TRP A 78 4.29 -12.56 16.25
#